data_AF-A0A2T0QNB6-F1
#
_entry.id   AF-A0A2T0QNB6-F1
#
_cell.length_a   1.000
_cell.length_b   1.000
_cell.length_c   1.000
_cell.angle_alpha   90.00
_cell.angle_beta   90.00
_cell.angle_gamma   90.00
#
_symmetry.space_group_name_H-M   'P 1'
#
loop_
_entity.id
_entity.type
_entity.pdbx_description
1 polymer ?
#
loop_
_entity_poly.entity_id
_entity_poly.type
_entity_poly.pdbx_seq_one_letter_code
_entity_poly.pdbx_strand_id
1 'polypeptide(L)'
;MSAEKAGRRKVTAKEAAAKFGVSERTIRRIIAEPRDEFLARAAERRAKVLALRAEGLTYREIGEEIGTTTGAVGRLLRDAKLHAEREAQKSQEAVVEDRATA
;
A
#
# COMPACT_ATOMS: atom_id res chain seq x y z
N MET A 1 18.57 3.08 9.95
CA MET A 1 18.45 1.87 10.80
C MET A 1 17.13 1.18 10.48
N SER A 2 17.20 0.09 9.72
CA SER A 2 16.05 -0.68 9.22
C SER A 2 15.46 -1.58 10.31
N ALA A 3 14.22 -2.04 10.12
CA ALA A 3 13.51 -2.94 11.03
C ALA A 3 14.21 -4.31 11.10
N GLU A 4 14.46 -4.83 12.31
CA GLU A 4 15.18 -6.10 12.54
C GLU A 4 14.32 -7.33 12.19
N LYS A 5 12.99 -7.21 12.23
CA LYS A 5 12.04 -8.17 11.66
C LYS A 5 10.94 -7.43 10.89
N ALA A 6 11.26 -7.10 9.65
CA ALA A 6 10.31 -6.59 8.66
C ALA A 6 9.07 -7.49 8.54
N GLY A 7 7.88 -6.99 8.87
CA GLY A 7 6.65 -7.77 8.69
C GLY A 7 5.42 -7.17 9.34
N ARG A 8 4.23 -7.65 8.95
CA ARG A 8 2.96 -7.19 9.53
C ARG A 8 2.74 -7.78 10.93
N ARG A 9 2.52 -6.92 11.93
CA ARG A 9 2.16 -7.36 13.29
C ARG A 9 0.77 -8.02 13.29
N LYS A 10 0.71 -9.24 13.84
CA LYS A 10 -0.55 -9.97 14.10
C LYS A 10 -1.26 -9.54 15.39
N VAL A 11 -0.54 -8.85 16.27
CA VAL A 11 -1.00 -8.34 17.57
C VAL A 11 -0.74 -6.83 17.65
N THR A 12 -1.49 -6.12 18.50
CA THR A 12 -1.31 -4.67 18.61
C THR A 12 0.06 -4.30 19.17
N ALA A 13 0.49 -3.06 18.90
CA ALA A 13 1.73 -2.52 19.48
C ALA A 13 1.75 -2.60 21.00
N LYS A 14 0.60 -2.33 21.61
CA LYS A 14 0.37 -2.27 23.05
C LYS A 14 0.47 -3.65 23.69
N GLU A 15 -0.18 -4.65 23.10
CA GLU A 15 -0.12 -6.04 23.59
C GLU A 15 1.29 -6.62 23.44
N ALA A 16 1.94 -6.39 22.30
CA ALA A 16 3.32 -6.82 22.10
C ALA A 16 4.27 -6.13 23.09
N ALA A 17 4.11 -4.82 23.31
CA ALA A 17 4.88 -4.07 24.30
C ALA A 17 4.74 -4.66 25.71
N ALA A 18 3.50 -4.93 26.14
CA ALA A 18 3.23 -5.56 27.43
C ALA A 18 3.83 -6.97 27.54
N LYS A 19 3.77 -7.78 26.48
CA LYS A 19 4.29 -9.14 26.47
C LYS A 19 5.83 -9.19 26.52
N PHE A 20 6.49 -8.26 25.85
CA PHE A 20 7.95 -8.24 25.71
C PHE A 20 8.65 -7.27 26.66
N GLY A 21 7.91 -6.54 27.52
CA GLY A 21 8.46 -5.60 28.49
C GLY A 21 9.18 -4.40 27.86
N VAL A 22 8.82 -4.02 26.62
CA VAL A 22 9.46 -2.92 25.87
C VAL A 22 8.45 -1.85 25.50
N SER A 23 8.93 -0.65 25.13
CA SER A 23 8.04 0.42 24.69
C SER A 23 7.34 0.10 23.37
N GLU A 24 6.13 0.62 23.18
CA GLU A 24 5.41 0.47 21.91
C GLU A 24 6.18 1.08 20.72
N ARG A 25 6.97 2.14 20.96
CA ARG A 25 7.83 2.78 19.95
C ARG A 25 8.92 1.80 19.47
N THR A 26 9.50 1.03 20.39
CA THR A 26 10.47 -0.02 20.04
C THR A 26 9.82 -1.12 19.21
N ILE A 27 8.64 -1.61 19.60
CA ILE A 27 7.90 -2.61 18.81
C ILE A 27 7.56 -2.07 17.41
N ARG A 28 7.06 -0.83 17.30
CA ARG A 28 6.74 -0.20 16.01
C ARG A 28 7.98 -0.10 15.11
N ARG A 29 9.14 0.20 15.67
CA ARG A 29 10.41 0.30 14.94
C ARG A 29 10.92 -1.05 14.46
N ILE A 30 10.85 -2.08 15.31
CA ILE A 30 11.40 -3.41 15.03
C ILE A 30 10.54 -4.20 14.03
N ILE A 31 9.20 -4.02 14.11
CA ILE A 31 8.22 -4.78 13.33
C ILE A 31 7.49 -3.86 12.33
N ALA A 32 8.10 -2.76 11.92
CA ALA A 32 7.59 -1.99 10.79
C ALA A 32 7.80 -2.80 9.51
N GLU A 33 6.77 -2.88 8.69
CA GLU A 33 6.96 -3.34 7.32
C GLU A 33 7.86 -2.35 6.57
N PRO A 34 8.84 -2.83 5.78
CA PRO A 34 9.62 -2.01 4.88
C PRO A 34 8.72 -1.17 3.98
N ARG A 35 9.16 0.06 3.70
CA ARG A 35 8.35 1.00 2.92
C ARG A 35 8.02 0.44 1.54
N ASP A 36 8.98 -0.22 0.90
CA ASP A 36 8.83 -0.72 -0.47
C ASP A 36 7.84 -1.88 -0.54
N GLU A 37 7.89 -2.82 0.42
CA GLU A 37 6.92 -3.92 0.53
C GLU A 37 5.50 -3.39 0.78
N PHE A 38 5.36 -2.38 1.65
CA PHE A 38 4.07 -1.73 1.89
C PHE A 38 3.51 -1.10 0.62
N LEU A 39 4.36 -0.42 -0.15
CA LEU A 39 3.96 0.22 -1.41
C LEU A 39 3.60 -0.80 -2.49
N ALA A 40 4.36 -1.88 -2.61
CA ALA A 40 4.09 -2.97 -3.54
C ALA A 40 2.72 -3.60 -3.26
N ARG A 41 2.44 -3.97 -2.01
CA ARG A 41 1.13 -4.52 -1.63
C ARG A 41 -0.01 -3.53 -1.88
N ALA A 42 0.22 -2.24 -1.62
CA ALA A 42 -0.78 -1.20 -1.89
C ALA A 42 -1.04 -1.05 -3.40
N ALA A 43 -0.02 -1.23 -4.25
CA ALA A 43 -0.17 -1.26 -5.71
C ALA A 43 -0.95 -2.50 -6.16
N GLU A 44 -0.59 -3.70 -5.68
CA GLU A 44 -1.31 -4.94 -5.98
C GLU A 44 -2.79 -4.84 -5.59
N ARG A 45 -3.09 -4.28 -4.42
CA ARG A 45 -4.48 -4.11 -3.95
C ARG A 45 -5.28 -3.20 -4.89
N ARG A 46 -4.66 -2.13 -5.40
CA ARG A 46 -5.30 -1.22 -6.37
C ARG A 46 -5.49 -1.90 -7.73
N ALA A 47 -4.51 -2.66 -8.19
CA ALA A 47 -4.59 -3.42 -9.43
C ALA A 47 -5.73 -4.46 -9.39
N LYS A 48 -5.88 -5.19 -8.27
CA LYS A 48 -7.00 -6.13 -8.07
C LYS A 48 -8.36 -5.45 -8.15
N VAL A 49 -8.53 -4.30 -7.49
CA VAL A 49 -9.79 -3.53 -7.57
C VAL A 49 -10.09 -3.09 -9.00
N LEU A 50 -9.08 -2.65 -9.76
CA LEU A 50 -9.24 -2.25 -11.16
C LEU A 50 -9.62 -3.44 -12.05
N ALA A 51 -8.98 -4.60 -11.86
CA ALA A 51 -9.30 -5.82 -12.61
C ALA A 51 -10.75 -6.25 -12.38
N LEU A 52 -11.19 -6.35 -11.13
CA LEU A 52 -12.58 -6.67 -10.78
C LEU A 52 -13.57 -5.63 -11.33
N ARG A 53 -13.16 -4.36 -11.39
CA ARG A 53 -13.98 -3.30 -11.98
C ARG A 53 -14.08 -3.45 -13.50
N ALA A 54 -13.01 -3.87 -14.18
CA ALA A 54 -13.01 -4.14 -15.62
C ALA A 54 -13.86 -5.37 -15.97
N GLU A 55 -13.94 -6.36 -15.07
CA GLU A 55 -14.83 -7.52 -15.17
C GLU A 55 -16.32 -7.16 -14.99
N GLY A 56 -16.64 -5.93 -14.58
CA GLY A 56 -18.01 -5.42 -14.48
C GLY A 56 -18.66 -5.58 -13.10
N LEU A 57 -17.91 -6.03 -12.08
CA LEU A 57 -18.43 -6.20 -10.73
C LEU A 57 -18.88 -4.86 -10.10
N THR A 58 -19.93 -4.93 -9.29
CA THR A 58 -20.44 -3.78 -8.54
C THR A 58 -19.51 -3.44 -7.39
N TYR A 59 -19.59 -2.21 -6.86
CA TYR A 59 -18.76 -1.80 -5.72
C TYR A 59 -18.99 -2.63 -4.45
N ARG A 60 -20.17 -3.23 -4.33
CA ARG A 60 -20.50 -4.10 -3.20
C ARG A 60 -19.78 -5.44 -3.31
N GLU A 61 -19.85 -6.08 -4.47
CA GLU A 61 -19.19 -7.37 -4.73
C GLU A 61 -17.66 -7.24 -4.64
N ILE A 62 -17.09 -6.16 -5.18
CA ILE A 62 -15.65 -5.87 -5.05
C ILE A 62 -15.26 -5.70 -3.57
N GLY A 63 -16.14 -5.07 -2.77
CA GLY A 63 -15.95 -4.92 -1.35
C GLY A 63 -15.94 -6.26 -0.62
N GLU A 64 -16.90 -7.13 -0.93
CA GLU A 64 -17.01 -8.47 -0.35
C GLU A 64 -15.79 -9.34 -0.71
N GLU A 65 -15.36 -9.35 -1.98
CA GLU A 65 -14.22 -10.13 -2.47
C GLU A 65 -12.89 -9.73 -1.79
N ILE A 66 -12.68 -8.43 -1.59
CA ILE A 66 -11.43 -7.89 -1.02
C ILE A 66 -11.51 -7.76 0.51
N GLY A 67 -12.68 -8.01 1.10
CA GLY A 67 -12.94 -7.81 2.53
C GLY A 67 -12.83 -6.34 2.94
N THR A 68 -13.46 -5.45 2.18
CA THR A 68 -13.47 -3.99 2.42
C THR A 68 -14.84 -3.37 2.20
N THR A 69 -15.02 -2.13 2.64
CA THR A 69 -16.31 -1.43 2.48
C THR A 69 -16.46 -0.82 1.09
N THR A 70 -17.70 -0.64 0.63
CA THR A 70 -18.00 0.04 -0.65
C THR A 70 -17.33 1.41 -0.78
N GLY A 71 -17.33 2.20 0.29
CA GLY A 71 -16.65 3.50 0.33
C GLY A 71 -15.13 3.39 0.18
N ALA A 72 -14.51 2.35 0.75
CA ALA A 72 -13.08 2.07 0.58
C ALA A 72 -12.75 1.66 -0.87
N VAL A 73 -13.62 0.90 -1.54
CA VAL A 73 -13.47 0.56 -2.97
C VAL A 73 -13.43 1.82 -3.83
N GLY A 74 -14.37 2.75 -3.61
CA GLY A 74 -14.39 4.03 -4.35
C GLY A 74 -13.14 4.87 -4.13
N ARG A 75 -12.58 4.87 -2.91
CA ARG A 75 -11.30 5.53 -2.63
C ARG A 75 -10.13 4.84 -3.35
N LEU A 76 -10.07 3.50 -3.30
CA LEU A 76 -9.01 2.73 -3.97
C LEU A 76 -8.98 2.97 -5.48
N LEU A 77 -10.14 3.09 -6.13
CA LEU A 77 -10.23 3.43 -7.56
C LEU A 77 -9.69 4.83 -7.87
N ARG A 78 -10.03 5.83 -7.06
CA ARG A 78 -9.48 7.19 -7.20
C ARG A 78 -7.97 7.22 -6.99
N ASP A 79 -7.50 6.55 -5.94
CA ASP A 79 -6.08 6.45 -5.63
C ASP A 79 -5.32 5.73 -6.76
N ALA A 80 -5.91 4.70 -7.37
CA ALA A 80 -5.32 4.02 -8.51
C ALA A 80 -5.11 4.95 -9.71
N LYS A 81 -6.10 5.80 -10.05
CA LYS A 81 -5.97 6.80 -11.12
C LYS A 81 -4.88 7.82 -10.84
N LEU A 82 -4.91 8.44 -9.64
CA LEU A 82 -3.93 9.45 -9.25
C LEU A 82 -2.49 8.91 -9.29
N HIS A 83 -2.30 7.66 -8.88
CA HIS A 83 -0.99 7.04 -8.96
C HIS A 83 -0.57 6.70 -10.38
N ALA A 84 -1.49 6.25 -11.25
CA ALA A 84 -1.16 6.04 -12.66
C ALA A 84 -0.71 7.35 -13.32
N GLU A 85 -1.39 8.46 -13.03
CA GLU A 85 -1.02 9.80 -13.50
C GLU A 85 0.37 10.22 -12.98
N ARG A 86 0.66 10.00 -11.69
CA ARG A 86 1.97 10.30 -11.10
C ARG A 86 3.10 9.45 -11.67
N GLU A 87 2.86 8.17 -11.91
CA GLU A 87 3.87 7.30 -12.54
C GLU A 87 4.10 7.69 -14.00
N ALA A 88 3.04 8.10 -14.73
CA ALA A 88 3.19 8.66 -16.07
C ALA A 88 4.01 9.97 -16.06
N GLN A 89 3.76 10.85 -15.09
CA GLN A 89 4.49 12.11 -14.95
C GLN A 89 5.97 11.88 -14.63
N LYS A 90 6.30 10.98 -13.70
CA LYS A 90 7.69 10.58 -13.43
C LYS A 90 8.37 9.99 -14.65
N SER A 91 7.66 9.18 -15.43
CA SER A 91 8.20 8.57 -16.65
C SER A 91 8.52 9.65 -17.69
N GLN A 92 7.66 10.67 -17.83
CA GLN A 92 7.91 11.81 -18.70
C GLN A 92 9.10 12.65 -18.23
N GLU A 93 9.21 12.89 -16.92
CA GLU A 93 10.32 13.63 -16.32
C GLU A 93 11.66 12.93 -16.52
N ALA A 94 11.72 11.61 -16.31
CA ALA A 94 12.92 10.80 -16.55
C ALA A 94 13.37 10.82 -18.03
N VAL A 95 12.43 10.80 -18.98
CA VAL A 95 12.74 10.88 -20.42
C VAL A 95 13.26 12.28 -20.80
N VAL A 96 12.81 13.33 -20.12
CA VAL A 96 13.31 14.69 -20.32
C VAL A 96 14.72 14.84 -19.76
N GLU A 97 15.00 14.26 -18.60
CA GLU A 97 16.30 14.31 -17.94
C GLU A 97 17.38 13.54 -18.73
N ASP A 98 17.06 12.36 -19.24
CA ASP A 98 17.94 11.56 -20.10
C ASP A 98 18.29 12.30 -21.42
N ARG A 99 17.31 13.01 -22.00
CA ARG A 99 17.53 13.86 -23.18
C ARG A 99 18.31 15.14 -22.90
N ALA A 100 18.36 15.63 -21.67
CA ALA A 100 19.12 16.83 -21.29
C ALA A 100 20.58 16.53 -20.94
N THR A 101 20.90 15.25 -20.68
CA THR A 101 22.23 14.79 -20.25
C THR A 101 23.04 14.14 -21.39
N ALA A 102 22.42 13.95 -22.57
CA ALA A 102 23.03 13.43 -23.80
C ALA A 102 23.44 14.54 -24.77
#